data_AF-A0A8W8N024-F1
#
_entry.id   AF-A0A8W8N024-F1
#
_cell.length_a   1.000
_cell.length_b   1.000
_cell.length_c   1.000
_cell.angle_alpha   90.00
_cell.angle_beta   90.00
_cell.angle_gamma   90.00
#
_symmetry.space_group_name_H-M   'P 1'
#
loop_
_entity.id
_entity.type
_entity.pdbx_description
1 polymer ?
#
loop_
_entity_poly.entity_id
_entity_poly.type
_entity_poly.pdbx_seq_one_letter_code
_entity_poly.pdbx_strand_id
1 'polypeptide(L)'
;MESSSISPVKPTSTSFASKVKALLMRAWRERWSDHQWGVHLKSVVNSCNGDSKELPEILLQQALVGPNPNALIIGYLQHIVLSQMIPPCSALNLIQKYDDISKPYCTIGLIELTDAIACNISVTSGMESSVVLCKCLQKTLHWLMMCILQSMKAMKDSQQQQEYISIIDAASVAALHIADNTTVQALLYVAMSEDQDNFRDYEQAVINVRGTLSQPVSDMLPSQTKQKVLIAQQTMSKVQDMALPSQPLCEVSHLGICPTINTLVTLEAVLNPSSDVQPFIDQLCVSERLLHLPRPSLYCEILRACFMGLNNCADTPEELKWAAFTYLKLPQALRYMKQQSPNQDIGEDLYQGLSELMNSVPLLDLVEIKLKCECLKFLIGEFSKNDLLDKAQTQQLMNRRSADCGTKIETSSHASPIQIIRNEQQLPKIIKGLSNFSHLDPGKESATLDNADASKTPSDMMSLLCLLTSGRNLDFILAVASSTGKLLGLASKLVKINEFAKQTQGEMGKMAQTRIMLFDISFLMLCHISQVYGLEIIAPSPEYSDSFFAHWATRCLPEDGKYKCIDNFTPTDQGKVDLLIQHLISGVDVNKLNITRMNEYCLNFRWLYKRF
;
A
#
# COMPACT_ATOMS: atom_id res chain seq x y z
N MET A 1 41.51 -14.05 -61.42
CA MET A 1 40.55 -14.83 -60.63
C MET A 1 40.37 -14.12 -59.31
N GLU A 2 39.42 -13.19 -59.24
CA GLU A 2 39.02 -12.56 -57.98
C GLU A 2 37.51 -12.70 -57.89
N SER A 3 37.09 -13.57 -56.98
CA SER A 3 35.69 -13.84 -56.65
C SER A 3 35.24 -12.82 -55.62
N SER A 4 34.43 -11.86 -56.06
CA SER A 4 33.70 -10.92 -55.20
C SER A 4 32.58 -11.66 -54.45
N SER A 5 32.73 -11.76 -53.14
CA SER A 5 31.73 -12.29 -52.21
C SER A 5 30.57 -11.32 -52.03
N ILE A 6 29.36 -11.83 -52.28
CA ILE A 6 28.09 -11.16 -52.04
C ILE A 6 27.87 -11.09 -50.52
N SER A 7 27.79 -9.87 -49.98
CA SER A 7 27.38 -9.61 -48.61
C SER A 7 25.87 -9.85 -48.43
N PRO A 8 25.42 -10.47 -47.32
CA PRO A 8 24.00 -10.70 -47.08
C PRO A 8 23.31 -9.39 -46.66
N VAL A 9 22.13 -9.18 -47.22
CA VAL A 9 21.21 -8.06 -46.96
C VAL A 9 20.83 -8.04 -45.47
N LYS A 10 21.00 -6.90 -44.80
CA LYS A 10 20.54 -6.64 -43.42
C LYS A 10 19.01 -6.74 -43.33
N PRO A 11 18.43 -7.34 -42.27
CA PRO A 11 16.98 -7.38 -42.08
C PRO A 11 16.46 -5.98 -41.70
N THR A 12 15.49 -5.49 -42.46
CA THR A 12 14.76 -4.24 -42.23
C THR A 12 14.00 -4.28 -40.90
N SER A 13 14.23 -3.31 -40.02
CA SER A 13 13.46 -3.11 -38.79
C SER A 13 11.98 -2.87 -39.12
N THR A 14 11.10 -3.79 -38.72
CA THR A 14 9.66 -3.65 -38.86
C THR A 14 9.11 -2.57 -37.93
N SER A 15 8.45 -1.55 -38.49
CA SER A 15 7.89 -0.41 -37.75
C SER A 15 6.80 -0.86 -36.76
N PHE A 16 6.58 -0.09 -35.68
CA PHE A 16 5.54 -0.37 -34.67
C PHE A 16 4.17 -0.64 -35.32
N ALA A 17 3.75 0.22 -36.25
CA ALA A 17 2.52 0.05 -37.01
C ALA A 17 2.43 -1.29 -37.77
N SER A 18 3.54 -1.78 -38.34
CA SER A 18 3.56 -3.07 -39.05
C SER A 18 3.36 -4.25 -38.10
N LYS A 19 3.95 -4.20 -36.89
CA LYS A 19 3.77 -5.23 -35.86
C LYS A 19 2.36 -5.23 -35.29
N VAL A 20 1.79 -4.05 -35.05
CA VAL A 20 0.40 -3.90 -34.61
C VAL A 20 -0.57 -4.43 -35.66
N LYS A 21 -0.38 -4.09 -36.94
CA LYS A 21 -1.21 -4.64 -38.04
C LYS A 21 -1.09 -6.16 -38.13
N ALA A 22 0.11 -6.72 -38.02
CA ALA A 22 0.31 -8.17 -38.02
C ALA A 22 -0.40 -8.85 -36.83
N LEU A 23 -0.30 -8.27 -35.64
CA LEU A 23 -0.98 -8.76 -34.44
C LEU A 23 -2.51 -8.68 -34.60
N LEU A 24 -3.02 -7.57 -35.13
CA LEU A 24 -4.44 -7.37 -35.38
C LEU A 24 -4.99 -8.40 -36.37
N MET A 25 -4.27 -8.67 -37.46
CA MET A 25 -4.67 -9.68 -38.43
C MET A 25 -4.70 -11.09 -37.82
N ARG A 26 -3.78 -11.39 -36.90
CA ARG A 26 -3.78 -12.65 -36.16
C ARG A 26 -4.98 -12.72 -35.20
N ALA A 27 -5.17 -11.69 -34.38
CA ALA A 27 -6.27 -11.61 -33.42
C ALA A 27 -7.65 -11.71 -34.10
N TRP A 28 -7.81 -11.04 -35.26
CA TRP A 28 -9.02 -11.12 -36.06
C TRP A 28 -9.25 -12.51 -36.66
N ARG A 29 -8.21 -13.17 -37.20
CA ARG A 29 -8.29 -14.53 -37.74
C ARG A 29 -8.64 -15.56 -36.66
N GLU A 30 -8.02 -15.44 -35.49
CA GLU A 30 -8.17 -16.36 -34.36
C GLU A 30 -9.36 -15.99 -33.43
N ARG A 31 -10.09 -14.89 -33.73
CA ARG A 31 -11.22 -14.38 -32.95
C ARG A 31 -10.89 -14.22 -31.46
N TRP A 32 -9.77 -13.60 -31.16
CA TRP A 32 -9.35 -13.37 -29.77
C TRP A 32 -10.36 -12.57 -28.98
N SER A 33 -10.46 -12.85 -27.68
CA SER A 33 -11.19 -11.99 -26.74
C SER A 33 -10.45 -10.68 -26.49
N ASP A 34 -11.17 -9.68 -25.99
CA ASP A 34 -10.61 -8.37 -25.64
C ASP A 34 -9.43 -8.49 -24.67
N HIS A 35 -9.53 -9.41 -23.70
CA HIS A 35 -8.46 -9.69 -22.75
C HIS A 35 -7.21 -10.29 -23.41
N GLN A 36 -7.40 -11.28 -24.29
CA GLN A 36 -6.28 -11.90 -25.05
C GLN A 36 -5.58 -10.85 -25.91
N TRP A 37 -6.34 -9.98 -26.56
CA TRP A 37 -5.83 -8.84 -27.30
C TRP A 37 -4.96 -7.93 -26.42
N GLY A 38 -5.47 -7.50 -25.26
CA GLY A 38 -4.75 -6.62 -24.34
C GLY A 38 -3.42 -7.20 -23.85
N VAL A 39 -3.37 -8.50 -23.51
CA VAL A 39 -2.14 -9.18 -23.06
C VAL A 39 -1.08 -9.20 -24.17
N HIS A 40 -1.45 -9.59 -25.39
CA HIS A 40 -0.50 -9.66 -26.49
C HIS A 40 -0.07 -8.28 -26.99
N LEU A 41 -0.96 -7.29 -26.96
CA LEU A 41 -0.64 -5.91 -27.31
C LEU A 41 0.39 -5.32 -26.36
N LYS A 42 0.30 -5.56 -25.04
CA LYS A 42 1.30 -5.09 -24.05
C LYS A 42 2.72 -5.54 -24.40
N SER A 43 2.87 -6.79 -24.88
CA SER A 43 4.18 -7.30 -25.33
C SER A 43 4.73 -6.53 -26.54
N VAL A 44 3.87 -6.16 -27.48
CA VAL A 44 4.27 -5.35 -28.66
C VAL A 44 4.62 -3.91 -28.27
N VAL A 45 3.86 -3.30 -27.36
CA VAL A 45 4.14 -1.95 -26.85
C VAL A 45 5.48 -1.91 -26.11
N ASN A 46 5.70 -2.86 -25.18
CA ASN A 46 6.94 -2.94 -24.40
C ASN A 46 8.19 -3.21 -25.25
N SER A 47 8.03 -3.93 -26.37
CA SER A 47 9.16 -4.27 -27.25
C SER A 47 9.55 -3.18 -28.25
N CYS A 48 8.76 -2.11 -28.39
CA CYS A 48 8.96 -1.12 -29.45
C CYS A 48 9.33 0.29 -28.99
N ASN A 49 9.34 0.61 -27.69
CA ASN A 49 9.52 1.99 -27.16
C ASN A 49 8.70 3.05 -27.93
N GLY A 50 7.60 2.63 -28.57
CA GLY A 50 6.89 3.44 -29.56
C GLY A 50 5.80 4.28 -28.90
N ASP A 51 5.60 5.49 -29.42
CA ASP A 51 4.46 6.33 -29.08
C ASP A 51 3.16 5.55 -29.35
N SER A 52 2.46 5.16 -28.29
CA SER A 52 1.17 4.45 -28.35
C SER A 52 0.04 5.27 -29.01
N LYS A 53 0.33 6.50 -29.44
CA LYS A 53 -0.59 7.46 -30.06
C LYS A 53 -1.08 7.05 -31.45
N GLU A 54 -0.31 6.24 -32.19
CA GLU A 54 -0.72 5.73 -33.52
C GLU A 54 -1.72 4.56 -33.45
N LEU A 55 -1.82 3.90 -32.30
CA LEU A 55 -2.64 2.69 -32.13
C LEU A 55 -4.14 2.90 -32.37
N PRO A 56 -4.79 3.96 -31.82
CA PRO A 56 -6.21 4.18 -32.05
C PRO A 56 -6.52 4.44 -33.53
N GLU A 57 -5.63 5.15 -34.23
CA GLU A 57 -5.77 5.45 -35.66
C GLU A 57 -5.71 4.17 -36.50
N ILE A 58 -4.74 3.29 -36.23
CA ILE A 58 -4.62 2.00 -36.92
C ILE A 58 -5.89 1.17 -36.71
N LEU A 59 -6.38 1.06 -35.48
CA LEU A 59 -7.58 0.26 -35.18
C LEU A 59 -8.82 0.84 -35.83
N LEU A 60 -9.01 2.16 -35.77
CA LEU A 60 -10.16 2.84 -36.36
C LEU A 60 -10.19 2.69 -37.88
N GLN A 61 -9.05 2.88 -38.56
CA GLN A 61 -8.95 2.66 -40.01
C GLN A 61 -9.30 1.24 -40.42
N GLN A 62 -8.89 0.23 -39.64
CA GLN A 62 -9.20 -1.17 -39.92
C GLN A 62 -10.65 -1.55 -39.55
N ALA A 63 -11.24 -0.86 -38.57
CA ALA A 63 -12.64 -1.07 -38.20
C ALA A 63 -13.62 -0.58 -39.28
N LEU A 64 -13.26 0.45 -40.06
CA LEU A 64 -14.16 1.19 -40.96
C LEU A 64 -13.95 0.90 -42.46
N VAL A 65 -13.24 -0.17 -42.82
CA VAL A 65 -12.96 -0.54 -44.22
C VAL A 65 -14.23 -0.93 -44.98
N GLY A 66 -15.18 -1.59 -44.32
CA GLY A 66 -16.43 -2.08 -44.92
C GLY A 66 -17.61 -1.09 -44.85
N PRO A 67 -18.79 -1.49 -45.37
CA PRO A 67 -20.05 -0.76 -45.17
C PRO A 67 -20.57 -0.87 -43.72
N ASN A 68 -20.15 -1.92 -43.00
CA ASN A 68 -20.42 -2.14 -41.59
C ASN A 68 -19.11 -2.10 -40.80
N PRO A 69 -19.12 -1.57 -39.57
CA PRO A 69 -17.95 -1.55 -38.73
C PRO A 69 -17.58 -2.97 -38.28
N ASN A 70 -16.28 -3.24 -38.19
CA ASN A 70 -15.80 -4.49 -37.61
C ASN A 70 -15.94 -4.44 -36.09
N ALA A 71 -17.03 -5.01 -35.55
CA ALA A 71 -17.36 -4.99 -34.14
C ALA A 71 -16.25 -5.54 -33.23
N LEU A 72 -15.47 -6.52 -33.69
CA LEU A 72 -14.36 -7.09 -32.93
C LEU A 72 -13.20 -6.10 -32.78
N ILE A 73 -12.89 -5.32 -33.83
CA ILE A 73 -11.85 -4.29 -33.77
C ILE A 73 -12.32 -3.09 -32.95
N ILE A 74 -13.62 -2.74 -33.01
CA ILE A 74 -14.23 -1.74 -32.13
C ILE A 74 -14.12 -2.18 -30.66
N GLY A 75 -14.44 -3.45 -30.34
CA GLY A 75 -14.29 -4.01 -29.00
C GLY A 75 -12.85 -3.95 -28.49
N TYR A 76 -11.87 -4.25 -29.35
CA TYR A 76 -10.46 -4.09 -29.01
C TYR A 76 -10.08 -2.65 -28.69
N LEU A 77 -10.56 -1.67 -29.48
CA LEU A 77 -10.33 -0.25 -29.22
C LEU A 77 -10.98 0.20 -27.90
N GLN A 78 -12.23 -0.20 -27.66
CA GLN A 78 -12.93 0.06 -26.42
C GLN A 78 -12.15 -0.50 -25.22
N HIS A 79 -11.72 -1.77 -25.30
CA HIS A 79 -10.99 -2.42 -24.21
C HIS A 79 -9.68 -1.72 -23.87
N ILE A 80 -8.88 -1.31 -24.85
CA ILE A 80 -7.58 -0.66 -24.57
C ILE A 80 -7.75 0.75 -23.99
N VAL A 81 -8.85 1.44 -24.30
CA VAL A 81 -9.18 2.74 -23.68
C VAL A 81 -9.66 2.53 -22.24
N LEU A 82 -10.63 1.64 -22.02
CA LEU A 82 -11.22 1.40 -20.70
C LEU A 82 -10.24 0.70 -19.73
N SER A 83 -9.27 -0.07 -20.25
CA SER A 83 -8.17 -0.63 -19.47
C SER A 83 -6.98 0.31 -19.29
N GLN A 84 -7.13 1.58 -19.71
CA GLN A 84 -6.14 2.65 -19.53
C GLN A 84 -4.77 2.33 -20.16
N MET A 85 -4.75 1.59 -21.27
CA MET A 85 -3.53 1.41 -22.06
C MET A 85 -3.24 2.61 -22.96
N ILE A 86 -4.28 3.36 -23.33
CA ILE A 86 -4.19 4.61 -24.10
C ILE A 86 -5.15 5.67 -23.51
N PRO A 87 -4.84 6.97 -23.61
CA PRO A 87 -5.72 8.02 -23.12
C PRO A 87 -7.05 8.08 -23.88
N PRO A 88 -8.22 8.21 -23.22
CA PRO A 88 -9.54 8.34 -23.86
C PRO A 88 -9.59 9.39 -24.97
N CYS A 89 -8.96 10.56 -24.76
CA CYS A 89 -8.94 11.63 -25.76
C CYS A 89 -8.28 11.22 -27.08
N SER A 90 -7.37 10.24 -27.06
CA SER A 90 -6.69 9.78 -28.28
C SER A 90 -7.65 9.08 -29.24
N ALA A 91 -8.62 8.32 -28.71
CA ALA A 91 -9.65 7.68 -29.51
C ALA A 91 -10.76 8.68 -29.89
N LEU A 92 -11.27 9.45 -28.93
CA LEU A 92 -12.37 10.39 -29.15
C LEU A 92 -12.03 11.47 -30.19
N ASN A 93 -10.85 12.06 -30.14
CA ASN A 93 -10.43 13.08 -31.13
C ASN A 93 -10.34 12.54 -32.57
N LEU A 94 -10.15 11.23 -32.76
CA LEU A 94 -10.15 10.62 -34.09
C LEU A 94 -11.58 10.35 -34.56
N ILE A 95 -12.45 9.88 -33.66
CA ILE A 95 -13.86 9.66 -33.95
C ILE A 95 -14.55 10.99 -34.33
N GLN A 96 -14.26 12.07 -33.61
CA GLN A 96 -14.80 13.41 -33.87
C GLN A 96 -14.46 13.98 -35.26
N LYS A 97 -13.44 13.44 -35.94
CA LYS A 97 -13.06 13.82 -37.31
C LYS A 97 -13.81 13.02 -38.38
N TYR A 98 -14.67 12.10 -37.98
CA TYR A 98 -15.44 11.28 -38.91
C TYR A 98 -16.69 12.03 -39.35
N ASP A 99 -16.72 12.43 -40.63
CA ASP A 99 -17.80 13.21 -41.25
C ASP A 99 -18.61 12.42 -42.30
N ASP A 100 -18.22 11.17 -42.60
CA ASP A 100 -18.85 10.36 -43.65
C ASP A 100 -20.13 9.65 -43.16
N ILE A 101 -21.21 10.42 -43.06
CA ILE A 101 -22.55 9.92 -42.72
C ILE A 101 -23.17 9.01 -43.81
N SER A 102 -22.55 8.88 -44.99
CA SER A 102 -23.06 7.97 -46.04
C SER A 102 -22.93 6.48 -45.69
N LYS A 103 -22.11 6.16 -44.68
CA LYS A 103 -21.98 4.82 -44.09
C LYS A 103 -22.68 4.75 -42.73
N PRO A 104 -24.02 4.58 -42.71
CA PRO A 104 -24.79 4.76 -41.49
C PRO A 104 -24.41 3.81 -40.37
N TYR A 105 -24.16 2.54 -40.67
CA TYR A 105 -23.78 1.54 -39.67
C TYR A 105 -22.41 1.82 -39.05
N CYS A 106 -21.47 2.38 -39.82
CA CYS A 106 -20.19 2.83 -39.30
C CYS A 106 -20.38 3.99 -38.33
N THR A 107 -21.19 4.99 -38.71
CA THR A 107 -21.53 6.13 -37.84
C THR A 107 -22.17 5.66 -36.54
N ILE A 108 -23.14 4.74 -36.60
CA ILE A 108 -23.79 4.16 -35.41
C ILE A 108 -22.77 3.47 -34.51
N GLY A 109 -21.91 2.60 -35.06
CA GLY A 109 -20.89 1.90 -34.26
C GLY A 109 -19.88 2.86 -33.61
N LEU A 110 -19.58 3.99 -34.24
CA LEU A 110 -18.73 5.04 -33.64
C LEU A 110 -19.45 5.82 -32.54
N ILE A 111 -20.75 6.08 -32.69
CA ILE A 111 -21.58 6.71 -31.65
C ILE A 111 -21.65 5.79 -30.42
N GLU A 112 -21.91 4.50 -30.62
CA GLU A 112 -21.95 3.50 -29.52
C GLU A 112 -20.59 3.39 -28.80
N LEU A 113 -19.49 3.36 -29.56
CA LEU A 113 -18.14 3.38 -28.98
C LEU A 113 -17.88 4.66 -28.18
N THR A 114 -18.34 5.81 -28.70
CA THR A 114 -18.20 7.11 -28.04
C THR A 114 -18.96 7.16 -26.74
N ASP A 115 -20.21 6.68 -26.72
CA ASP A 115 -21.04 6.57 -25.51
C ASP A 115 -20.34 5.69 -24.46
N ALA A 116 -19.89 4.51 -24.88
CA ALA A 116 -19.22 3.56 -23.99
C ALA A 116 -17.94 4.13 -23.36
N ILE A 117 -17.11 4.85 -24.14
CA ILE A 117 -15.89 5.49 -23.64
C ILE A 117 -16.22 6.66 -22.73
N ALA A 118 -17.08 7.60 -23.17
CA ALA A 118 -17.34 8.84 -22.46
C ALA A 118 -18.10 8.62 -21.14
N CYS A 119 -18.97 7.62 -21.06
CA CYS A 119 -19.71 7.30 -19.83
C CYS A 119 -18.87 6.53 -18.79
N ASN A 120 -17.77 5.89 -19.18
CA ASN A 120 -16.94 5.05 -18.30
C ASN A 120 -15.52 5.60 -18.11
N ILE A 121 -15.35 6.93 -18.18
CA ILE A 121 -14.03 7.54 -18.02
C ILE A 121 -13.56 7.36 -16.58
N SER A 122 -12.39 6.73 -16.43
CA SER A 122 -11.64 6.65 -15.19
C SER A 122 -10.33 7.41 -15.36
N VAL A 123 -10.14 8.48 -14.59
CA VAL A 123 -8.91 9.30 -14.65
C VAL A 123 -7.91 8.72 -13.66
N THR A 124 -6.85 8.09 -14.15
CA THR A 124 -5.65 7.77 -13.36
C THR A 124 -4.59 8.84 -13.53
N SER A 125 -3.83 9.11 -12.46
CA SER A 125 -2.78 10.12 -12.47
C SER A 125 -1.71 9.77 -13.52
N GLY A 126 -1.46 10.69 -14.45
CA GLY A 126 -0.31 10.65 -15.36
C GLY A 126 -0.57 10.31 -16.83
N MET A 127 -1.79 9.94 -17.25
CA MET A 127 -2.07 9.65 -18.67
C MET A 127 -2.39 10.88 -19.51
N GLU A 128 -3.22 11.79 -19.00
CA GLU A 128 -3.59 13.04 -19.68
C GLU A 128 -4.00 14.12 -18.66
N SER A 129 -3.95 15.39 -19.07
CA SER A 129 -4.43 16.50 -18.26
C SER A 129 -5.95 16.52 -18.22
N SER A 130 -6.54 16.71 -17.03
CA SER A 130 -8.00 16.83 -16.87
C SER A 130 -8.59 17.93 -17.75
N VAL A 131 -7.88 19.04 -17.97
CA VAL A 131 -8.33 20.14 -18.84
C VAL A 131 -8.45 19.69 -20.30
N VAL A 132 -7.53 18.85 -20.77
CA VAL A 132 -7.58 18.28 -22.14
C VAL A 132 -8.80 17.38 -22.29
N LEU A 133 -9.08 16.56 -21.27
CA LEU A 133 -10.25 15.70 -21.23
C LEU A 133 -11.57 16.49 -21.25
N CYS A 134 -11.67 17.55 -20.44
CA CYS A 134 -12.82 18.45 -20.43
C CYS A 134 -13.12 18.98 -21.85
N LYS A 135 -12.10 19.53 -22.53
CA LYS A 135 -12.23 20.06 -23.89
C LYS A 135 -12.60 18.97 -24.90
N CYS A 136 -12.03 17.77 -24.75
CA CYS A 136 -12.36 16.63 -25.61
C CYS A 136 -13.82 16.21 -25.47
N LEU A 137 -14.36 16.15 -24.25
CA LEU A 137 -15.75 15.77 -24.00
C LEU A 137 -16.74 16.78 -24.59
N GLN A 138 -16.43 18.08 -24.48
CA GLN A 138 -17.25 19.12 -25.11
C GLN A 138 -17.28 18.98 -26.64
N LYS A 139 -16.13 18.71 -27.27
CA LYS A 139 -16.06 18.42 -28.71
C LYS A 139 -16.82 17.15 -29.09
N THR A 140 -16.82 16.13 -28.24
CA THR A 140 -17.63 14.92 -28.43
C THR A 140 -19.12 15.26 -28.49
N LEU A 141 -19.62 16.07 -27.56
CA LEU A 141 -21.02 16.52 -27.58
C LEU A 141 -21.35 17.34 -28.85
N HIS A 142 -20.43 18.22 -29.28
CA HIS A 142 -20.58 18.94 -30.54
C HIS A 142 -20.68 17.98 -31.74
N TRP A 143 -19.79 17.00 -31.82
CA TRP A 143 -19.81 16.00 -32.89
C TRP A 143 -21.13 15.22 -32.92
N LEU A 144 -21.66 14.80 -31.77
CA LEU A 144 -22.97 14.12 -31.68
C LEU A 144 -24.12 15.02 -32.21
N MET A 145 -24.11 16.31 -31.87
CA MET A 145 -25.09 17.27 -32.41
C MET A 145 -24.94 17.44 -33.93
N MET A 146 -23.71 17.42 -34.44
CA MET A 146 -23.46 17.47 -35.88
C MET A 146 -23.93 16.21 -36.59
N CYS A 147 -23.77 15.02 -36.00
CA CYS A 147 -24.34 13.77 -36.55
C CYS A 147 -25.86 13.85 -36.68
N ILE A 148 -26.54 14.39 -35.66
CA ILE A 148 -28.00 14.63 -35.70
C ILE A 148 -28.34 15.61 -36.84
N LEU A 149 -27.67 16.76 -36.87
CA LEU A 149 -27.94 17.81 -37.86
C LEU A 149 -27.73 17.35 -39.30
N GLN A 150 -26.60 16.69 -39.57
CA GLN A 150 -26.25 16.20 -40.90
C GLN A 150 -27.20 15.10 -41.35
N SER A 151 -27.57 14.17 -40.46
CA SER A 151 -28.55 13.11 -40.75
C SER A 151 -29.92 13.70 -41.08
N MET A 152 -30.38 14.71 -40.32
CA MET A 152 -31.65 15.41 -40.61
C MET A 152 -31.66 16.09 -41.98
N LYS A 153 -30.51 16.63 -42.43
CA LYS A 153 -30.38 17.24 -43.75
C LYS A 153 -30.34 16.19 -44.86
N ALA A 154 -29.59 15.09 -44.66
CA ALA A 154 -29.43 14.02 -45.64
C ALA A 154 -30.72 13.24 -45.93
N MET A 155 -31.67 13.21 -44.98
CA MET A 155 -33.00 12.59 -45.18
C MET A 155 -33.81 13.22 -46.33
N LYS A 156 -33.53 14.47 -46.72
CA LYS A 156 -34.28 15.16 -47.78
C LYS A 156 -34.08 14.54 -49.16
N ASP A 157 -32.91 13.96 -49.40
CA ASP A 157 -32.42 13.65 -50.75
C ASP A 157 -32.09 12.14 -50.96
N SER A 158 -32.29 11.29 -49.95
CA SER A 158 -31.79 9.91 -49.93
C SER A 158 -32.86 8.84 -49.67
N GLN A 159 -32.67 7.64 -50.23
CA GLN A 159 -33.51 6.46 -50.00
C GLN A 159 -33.25 5.77 -48.64
N GLN A 160 -32.19 6.16 -47.91
CA GLN A 160 -31.77 5.55 -46.63
C GLN A 160 -32.40 6.22 -45.39
N GLN A 161 -33.70 6.53 -45.46
CA GLN A 161 -34.36 7.32 -44.41
C GLN A 161 -34.33 6.64 -43.03
N GLN A 162 -34.48 5.31 -42.99
CA GLN A 162 -34.52 4.55 -41.74
C GLN A 162 -33.16 4.50 -41.03
N GLU A 163 -32.08 4.44 -41.80
CA GLU A 163 -30.72 4.44 -41.29
C GLU A 163 -30.34 5.80 -40.70
N TYR A 164 -30.71 6.91 -41.35
CA TYR A 164 -30.50 8.25 -40.79
C TYR A 164 -31.30 8.48 -39.50
N ILE A 165 -32.53 7.97 -39.41
CA ILE A 165 -33.31 8.00 -38.16
C ILE A 165 -32.58 7.24 -37.05
N SER A 166 -31.96 6.09 -37.38
CA SER A 166 -31.20 5.29 -36.42
C SER A 166 -29.95 6.01 -35.91
N ILE A 167 -29.25 6.76 -36.78
CA ILE A 167 -28.13 7.63 -36.37
C ILE A 167 -28.62 8.73 -35.43
N ILE A 168 -29.73 9.40 -35.76
CA ILE A 168 -30.30 10.47 -34.93
C ILE A 168 -30.66 9.94 -33.54
N ASP A 169 -31.32 8.78 -33.48
CA ASP A 169 -31.68 8.12 -32.23
C ASP A 169 -30.44 7.78 -31.40
N ALA A 170 -29.44 7.12 -32.00
CA ALA A 170 -28.21 6.73 -31.31
C ALA A 170 -27.44 7.95 -30.78
N ALA A 171 -27.28 8.99 -31.60
CA ALA A 171 -26.56 10.21 -31.22
C ALA A 171 -27.29 10.98 -30.10
N SER A 172 -28.62 11.03 -30.15
CA SER A 172 -29.43 11.68 -29.12
C SER A 172 -29.34 10.94 -27.78
N VAL A 173 -29.36 9.61 -27.80
CA VAL A 173 -29.21 8.77 -26.61
C VAL A 173 -27.81 8.90 -26.01
N ALA A 174 -26.76 8.82 -26.83
CA ALA A 174 -25.37 9.01 -26.39
C ALA A 174 -25.17 10.40 -25.76
N ALA A 175 -25.69 11.46 -26.40
CA ALA A 175 -25.58 12.82 -25.86
C ALA A 175 -26.27 12.95 -24.50
N LEU A 176 -27.41 12.28 -24.30
CA LEU A 176 -28.11 12.26 -23.02
C LEU A 176 -27.32 11.48 -21.96
N HIS A 177 -26.85 10.26 -22.26
CA HIS A 177 -26.09 9.44 -21.32
C HIS A 177 -24.81 10.14 -20.83
N ILE A 178 -24.04 10.70 -21.77
CA ILE A 178 -22.78 11.41 -21.48
C ILE A 178 -23.01 12.54 -20.48
N ALA A 179 -24.13 13.24 -20.59
CA ALA A 179 -24.37 14.42 -19.81
C ALA A 179 -25.37 14.25 -18.67
N ASP A 180 -25.99 13.08 -18.51
CA ASP A 180 -26.63 12.68 -17.25
C ASP A 180 -25.60 12.08 -16.27
N ASN A 181 -24.39 11.75 -16.73
CA ASN A 181 -23.30 11.32 -15.86
C ASN A 181 -22.72 12.50 -15.05
N THR A 182 -22.87 12.47 -13.73
CA THR A 182 -22.45 13.55 -12.81
C THR A 182 -20.97 13.89 -12.90
N THR A 183 -20.11 12.90 -13.13
CA THR A 183 -18.66 13.12 -13.27
C THR A 183 -18.37 13.90 -14.55
N VAL A 184 -19.01 13.51 -15.64
CA VAL A 184 -18.86 14.16 -16.95
C VAL A 184 -19.50 15.54 -16.95
N GLN A 185 -20.64 15.75 -16.28
CA GLN A 185 -21.27 17.06 -16.07
C GLN A 185 -20.29 18.05 -15.43
N ALA A 186 -19.58 17.65 -14.37
CA ALA A 186 -18.59 18.50 -13.71
C ALA A 186 -17.41 18.84 -14.65
N LEU A 187 -16.94 17.88 -15.45
CA LEU A 187 -15.88 18.12 -16.43
C LEU A 187 -16.33 19.07 -17.55
N LEU A 188 -17.57 18.92 -18.02
CA LEU A 188 -18.17 19.80 -19.03
C LEU A 188 -18.36 21.21 -18.49
N TYR A 189 -18.76 21.38 -17.23
CA TYR A 189 -18.86 22.69 -16.59
C TYR A 189 -17.52 23.44 -16.62
N VAL A 190 -16.42 22.75 -16.34
CA VAL A 190 -15.07 23.32 -16.46
C VAL A 190 -14.69 23.59 -17.91
N ALA A 191 -15.06 22.70 -18.84
CA ALA A 191 -14.78 22.89 -20.27
C ALA A 191 -15.39 24.20 -20.81
N MET A 192 -16.60 24.52 -20.37
CA MET A 192 -17.32 25.73 -20.77
C MET A 192 -16.60 27.03 -20.40
N SER A 193 -15.91 27.07 -19.27
CA SER A 193 -15.12 28.24 -18.87
C SER A 193 -13.75 28.29 -19.54
N GLU A 194 -13.14 27.12 -19.80
CA GLU A 194 -11.78 26.99 -20.33
C GLU A 194 -11.67 27.06 -21.87
N ASP A 195 -12.77 26.86 -22.59
CA ASP A 195 -12.81 26.83 -24.06
C ASP A 195 -14.14 27.37 -24.63
N GLN A 196 -14.28 28.69 -24.55
CA GLN A 196 -15.47 29.41 -24.99
C GLN A 196 -15.73 29.28 -26.50
N ASP A 197 -14.70 29.14 -27.33
CA ASP A 197 -14.84 29.04 -28.78
C ASP A 197 -15.50 27.72 -29.18
N ASN A 198 -14.97 26.59 -28.69
CA ASN A 198 -15.61 25.28 -28.92
C ASN A 198 -17.02 25.22 -28.31
N PHE A 199 -17.30 26.03 -27.28
CA PHE A 199 -18.62 26.06 -26.64
C PHE A 199 -19.63 26.78 -27.53
N ARG A 200 -19.23 27.90 -28.13
CA ARG A 200 -20.05 28.62 -29.12
C ARG A 200 -20.37 27.76 -30.34
N ASP A 201 -19.41 26.97 -30.81
CA ASP A 201 -19.63 26.03 -31.93
C ASP A 201 -20.67 24.96 -31.58
N TYR A 202 -20.63 24.44 -30.35
CA TYR A 202 -21.67 23.55 -29.82
C TYR A 202 -23.04 24.24 -29.78
N GLU A 203 -23.14 25.45 -29.20
CA GLU A 203 -24.40 26.19 -29.12
C GLU A 203 -24.99 26.46 -30.51
N GLN A 204 -24.14 26.82 -31.47
CA GLN A 204 -24.55 27.04 -32.84
C GLN A 204 -25.07 25.74 -33.49
N ALA A 205 -24.43 24.60 -33.24
CA ALA A 205 -24.93 23.30 -33.71
C ALA A 205 -26.31 22.98 -33.11
N VAL A 206 -26.52 23.20 -31.81
CA VAL A 206 -27.82 23.01 -31.14
C VAL A 206 -28.90 23.91 -31.74
N ILE A 207 -28.60 25.19 -31.97
CA ILE A 207 -29.52 26.14 -32.63
C ILE A 207 -29.89 25.66 -34.04
N ASN A 208 -28.92 25.17 -34.81
CA ASN A 208 -29.15 24.65 -36.15
C ASN A 208 -30.01 23.38 -36.15
N VAL A 209 -29.81 22.47 -35.20
CA VAL A 209 -30.68 21.29 -35.02
C VAL A 209 -32.09 21.73 -34.68
N ARG A 210 -32.25 22.70 -33.76
CA ARG A 210 -33.57 23.24 -33.37
C ARG A 210 -34.29 23.88 -34.56
N GLY A 211 -33.58 24.71 -35.33
CA GLY A 211 -34.13 25.33 -36.54
C GLY A 211 -34.54 24.30 -37.60
N THR A 212 -33.76 23.23 -37.77
CA THR A 212 -34.09 22.12 -38.70
C THR A 212 -35.29 21.31 -38.21
N LEU A 213 -35.45 21.13 -36.89
CA LEU A 213 -36.59 20.45 -36.28
C LEU A 213 -37.90 21.24 -36.39
N SER A 214 -37.82 22.57 -36.56
CA SER A 214 -38.99 23.43 -36.82
C SER A 214 -39.41 23.49 -38.30
N GLN A 215 -38.61 22.93 -39.22
CA GLN A 215 -38.95 22.84 -40.64
C GLN A 215 -39.88 21.65 -40.92
N PRO A 216 -40.64 21.65 -42.03
CA PRO A 216 -41.54 20.55 -42.40
C PRO A 216 -40.85 19.19 -42.60
N VAL A 217 -39.52 19.18 -42.75
CA VAL A 217 -38.69 17.95 -42.79
C VAL A 217 -38.78 17.18 -41.48
N SER A 218 -39.09 17.87 -40.38
CA SER A 218 -39.42 17.26 -39.09
C SER A 218 -40.60 16.31 -39.20
N ASP A 219 -41.59 16.54 -40.06
CA ASP A 219 -42.80 15.70 -40.13
C ASP A 219 -42.52 14.26 -40.58
N MET A 220 -41.35 14.01 -41.16
CA MET A 220 -40.87 12.66 -41.49
C MET A 220 -40.29 11.88 -40.29
N LEU A 221 -39.98 12.56 -39.18
CA LEU A 221 -39.40 11.92 -37.99
C LEU A 221 -40.49 11.28 -37.11
N PRO A 222 -40.28 10.05 -36.61
CA PRO A 222 -41.12 9.47 -35.58
C PRO A 222 -41.21 10.36 -34.34
N SER A 223 -42.37 10.40 -33.68
CA SER A 223 -42.59 11.21 -32.47
C SER A 223 -41.59 10.90 -31.35
N GLN A 224 -41.21 9.63 -31.20
CA GLN A 224 -40.20 9.19 -30.23
C GLN A 224 -38.81 9.76 -30.53
N THR A 225 -38.38 9.74 -31.81
CA THR A 225 -37.09 10.33 -32.23
C THR A 225 -37.08 11.84 -32.00
N LYS A 226 -38.17 12.54 -32.34
CA LYS A 226 -38.30 13.97 -32.04
C LYS A 226 -38.12 14.26 -30.55
N GLN A 227 -38.74 13.45 -29.69
CA GLN A 227 -38.62 13.60 -28.25
C GLN A 227 -37.18 13.39 -27.77
N LYS A 228 -36.48 12.36 -28.26
CA LYS A 228 -35.06 12.12 -27.94
C LYS A 228 -34.18 13.31 -28.34
N VAL A 229 -34.38 13.86 -29.54
CA VAL A 229 -33.65 15.04 -30.01
C VAL A 229 -33.90 16.25 -29.11
N LEU A 230 -35.16 16.51 -28.74
CA LEU A 230 -35.52 17.62 -27.84
C LEU A 230 -34.84 17.47 -26.47
N ILE A 231 -34.81 16.26 -25.91
CA ILE A 231 -34.13 15.99 -24.64
C ILE A 231 -32.62 16.22 -24.78
N ALA A 232 -32.01 15.72 -25.86
CA ALA A 232 -30.58 15.88 -26.13
C ALA A 232 -30.16 17.36 -26.32
N GLN A 233 -31.07 18.23 -26.76
CA GLN A 233 -30.84 19.68 -26.84
C GLN A 233 -30.87 20.39 -25.48
N GLN A 234 -31.58 19.84 -24.49
CA GLN A 234 -31.68 20.39 -23.12
C GLN A 234 -30.53 19.94 -22.22
N THR A 235 -29.64 19.12 -22.75
CA THR A 235 -28.54 18.51 -22.03
C THR A 235 -27.56 19.54 -21.46
N MET A 236 -27.15 20.55 -22.24
CA MET A 236 -26.20 21.57 -21.75
C MET A 236 -26.83 22.62 -20.84
N SER A 237 -28.15 22.87 -20.92
CA SER A 237 -28.81 23.70 -19.92
C SER A 237 -28.74 23.07 -18.52
N LYS A 238 -28.82 21.73 -18.41
CA LYS A 238 -28.60 21.04 -17.13
C LYS A 238 -27.19 21.27 -16.55
N VAL A 239 -26.17 21.34 -17.41
CA VAL A 239 -24.79 21.61 -17.00
C VAL A 239 -24.61 23.07 -16.58
N GLN A 240 -25.22 24.02 -17.30
CA GLN A 240 -25.20 25.45 -16.94
C GLN A 240 -25.91 25.74 -15.62
N ASP A 241 -27.05 25.10 -15.41
CA ASP A 241 -27.88 25.24 -14.21
C ASP A 241 -27.39 24.36 -13.05
N MET A 242 -26.25 23.68 -13.20
CA MET A 242 -25.64 22.87 -12.16
C MET A 242 -25.28 23.78 -10.99
N ALA A 243 -26.11 23.77 -9.95
CA ALA A 243 -25.80 24.41 -8.68
C ALA A 243 -24.54 23.75 -8.13
N LEU A 244 -23.43 24.49 -8.12
CA LEU A 244 -22.25 24.08 -7.38
C LEU A 244 -22.69 23.87 -5.92
N PRO A 245 -22.62 22.65 -5.38
CA PRO A 245 -23.01 22.42 -4.00
C PRO A 245 -22.13 23.28 -3.11
N SER A 246 -22.75 24.24 -2.40
CA SER A 246 -22.09 25.09 -1.40
C SER A 246 -21.78 24.33 -0.10
N GLN A 247 -22.28 23.10 0.00
CA GLN A 247 -21.99 22.18 1.09
C GLN A 247 -20.85 21.23 0.68
N PRO A 248 -19.93 20.89 1.60
CA PRO A 248 -18.88 19.92 1.33
C PRO A 248 -19.50 18.58 0.89
N LEU A 249 -19.12 18.08 -0.29
CA LEU A 249 -19.57 16.79 -0.84
C LEU A 249 -19.21 15.59 0.05
N CYS A 250 -18.27 15.78 0.97
CA CYS A 250 -17.76 14.75 1.87
C CYS A 250 -18.14 15.09 3.31
N GLU A 251 -19.43 14.96 3.62
CA GLU A 251 -19.85 14.73 4.99
C GLU A 251 -19.55 13.25 5.32
N VAL A 252 -18.44 12.99 5.99
CA VAL A 252 -18.02 11.66 6.48
C VAL A 252 -18.88 11.28 7.70
N SER A 253 -20.19 11.44 7.62
CA SER A 253 -21.08 11.42 8.78
C SER A 253 -21.60 10.03 9.15
N HIS A 254 -21.27 8.97 8.41
CA HIS A 254 -21.93 7.66 8.59
C HIS A 254 -21.03 6.40 8.49
N LEU A 255 -19.71 6.51 8.57
CA LEU A 255 -18.90 5.31 8.71
C LEU A 255 -18.91 4.86 10.18
N GLY A 256 -19.47 3.68 10.47
CA GLY A 256 -19.44 3.08 11.82
C GLY A 256 -18.04 2.72 12.32
N ILE A 257 -17.02 2.93 11.49
CA ILE A 257 -15.58 2.81 11.78
C ILE A 257 -14.89 3.95 11.02
N CYS A 258 -13.95 4.67 11.64
CA CYS A 258 -13.15 5.68 10.95
C CYS A 258 -11.92 5.03 10.28
N PRO A 259 -11.89 4.81 8.94
CA PRO A 259 -10.83 4.02 8.31
C PRO A 259 -9.46 4.70 8.39
N THR A 260 -9.44 6.04 8.38
CA THR A 260 -8.23 6.84 8.52
C THR A 260 -7.56 6.58 9.86
N ILE A 261 -8.31 6.67 10.97
CA ILE A 261 -7.77 6.40 12.31
C ILE A 261 -7.32 4.94 12.43
N ASN A 262 -8.12 4.00 11.92
CA ASN A 262 -7.77 2.58 11.94
C ASN A 262 -6.46 2.30 11.17
N THR A 263 -6.27 2.93 10.01
CA THR A 263 -5.06 2.80 9.20
C THR A 263 -3.85 3.41 9.92
N LEU A 264 -3.99 4.60 10.51
CA LEU A 264 -2.91 5.22 11.28
C LEU A 264 -2.48 4.34 12.46
N VAL A 265 -3.45 3.80 13.22
CA VAL A 265 -3.17 2.88 14.33
C VAL A 265 -2.47 1.61 13.83
N THR A 266 -2.90 1.05 12.71
CA THR A 266 -2.30 -0.16 12.11
C THR A 266 -0.87 0.07 11.65
N LEU A 267 -0.62 1.18 10.95
CA LEU A 267 0.73 1.57 10.52
C LEU A 267 1.64 1.71 11.74
N GLU A 268 1.15 2.37 12.79
CA GLU A 268 1.94 2.59 14.00
C GLU A 268 2.23 1.28 14.77
N ALA A 269 1.24 0.40 14.90
CA ALA A 269 1.38 -0.86 15.61
C ALA A 269 2.30 -1.86 14.87
N VAL A 270 2.19 -1.96 13.53
CA VAL A 270 2.83 -3.03 12.77
C VAL A 270 4.15 -2.61 12.12
N LEU A 271 4.17 -1.41 11.51
CA LEU A 271 5.31 -0.92 10.73
C LEU A 271 6.24 0.00 11.52
N ASN A 272 5.72 0.73 12.51
CA ASN A 272 6.50 1.67 13.32
C ASN A 272 6.61 1.28 14.81
N PRO A 273 6.78 0.00 15.19
CA PRO A 273 6.71 -0.40 16.59
C PRO A 273 7.78 0.27 17.47
N SER A 274 8.95 0.60 16.91
CA SER A 274 10.07 1.26 17.59
C SER A 274 10.16 2.78 17.39
N SER A 275 9.28 3.38 16.58
CA SER A 275 9.32 4.82 16.30
C SER A 275 8.87 5.64 17.51
N ASP A 276 9.30 6.89 17.57
CA ASP A 276 8.78 7.87 18.52
C ASP A 276 7.27 8.04 18.35
N VAL A 277 6.57 8.34 19.45
CA VAL A 277 5.11 8.43 19.48
C VAL A 277 4.60 9.76 18.92
N GLN A 278 5.42 10.81 18.89
CA GLN A 278 5.03 12.16 18.50
C GLN A 278 4.47 12.25 17.07
N PRO A 279 5.11 11.68 16.02
CA PRO A 279 4.57 11.75 14.65
C PRO A 279 3.18 11.11 14.53
N PHE A 280 2.95 10.02 15.25
CA PHE A 280 1.65 9.35 15.30
C PHE A 280 0.59 10.25 15.96
N ILE A 281 0.92 10.90 17.09
CA ILE A 281 0.02 11.85 17.75
C ILE A 281 -0.28 13.06 16.87
N ASP A 282 0.74 13.63 16.22
CA ASP A 282 0.56 14.77 15.33
C ASP A 282 -0.39 14.42 14.17
N GLN A 283 -0.26 13.21 13.61
CA GLN A 283 -1.17 12.69 12.58
C GLN A 283 -2.60 12.52 13.12
N LEU A 284 -2.78 11.96 14.32
CA LEU A 284 -4.11 11.84 14.95
C LEU A 284 -4.75 13.21 15.19
N CYS A 285 -4.00 14.19 15.69
CA CYS A 285 -4.48 15.56 15.93
C CYS A 285 -4.82 16.31 14.62
N VAL A 286 -4.14 16.01 13.52
CA VAL A 286 -4.51 16.52 12.19
C VAL A 286 -5.81 15.86 11.71
N SER A 287 -5.91 14.52 11.81
CA SER A 287 -7.11 13.78 11.41
C SER A 287 -8.35 14.19 12.21
N GLU A 288 -8.21 14.37 13.53
CA GLU A 288 -9.27 14.87 14.41
C GLU A 288 -9.82 16.22 13.92
N ARG A 289 -8.93 17.16 13.59
CA ARG A 289 -9.32 18.50 13.11
C ARG A 289 -9.95 18.48 11.72
N LEU A 290 -9.41 17.67 10.81
CA LEU A 290 -9.92 17.56 9.43
C LEU A 290 -11.27 16.85 9.36
N LEU A 291 -11.48 15.86 10.22
CA LEU A 291 -12.71 15.05 10.26
C LEU A 291 -13.74 15.57 11.27
N HIS A 292 -13.42 16.65 11.99
CA HIS A 292 -14.24 17.20 13.07
C HIS A 292 -14.69 16.13 14.09
N LEU A 293 -13.80 15.20 14.43
CA LEU A 293 -14.11 14.07 15.32
C LEU A 293 -14.14 14.51 16.78
N PRO A 294 -15.21 14.22 17.54
CA PRO A 294 -15.18 14.35 18.99
C PRO A 294 -14.09 13.48 19.62
N ARG A 295 -13.43 13.99 20.67
CA ARG A 295 -12.38 13.27 21.42
C ARG A 295 -12.81 11.88 21.92
N PRO A 296 -14.01 11.70 22.52
CA PRO A 296 -14.49 10.38 22.92
C PRO A 296 -14.56 9.40 21.74
N SER A 297 -15.07 9.86 20.60
CA SER A 297 -15.18 9.05 19.38
C SER A 297 -13.81 8.71 18.80
N LEU A 298 -12.86 9.65 18.81
CA LEU A 298 -11.47 9.39 18.42
C LEU A 298 -10.84 8.28 19.28
N TYR A 299 -10.98 8.36 20.61
CA TYR A 299 -10.46 7.32 21.50
C TYR A 299 -11.16 5.98 21.29
N CYS A 300 -12.49 5.99 21.11
CA CYS A 300 -13.26 4.80 20.77
C CYS A 300 -12.74 4.13 19.49
N GLU A 301 -12.48 4.90 18.42
CA GLU A 301 -11.92 4.38 17.16
C GLU A 301 -10.50 3.84 17.31
N ILE A 302 -9.63 4.51 18.07
CA ILE A 302 -8.26 4.04 18.34
C ILE A 302 -8.31 2.70 19.08
N LEU A 303 -9.13 2.60 20.12
CA LEU A 303 -9.29 1.38 20.90
C LEU A 303 -9.91 0.26 20.06
N ARG A 304 -10.93 0.57 19.25
CA ARG A 304 -11.55 -0.42 18.35
C ARG A 304 -10.53 -0.97 17.36
N ALA A 305 -9.68 -0.11 16.78
CA ALA A 305 -8.60 -0.54 15.90
C ALA A 305 -7.61 -1.49 16.61
N CYS A 306 -7.27 -1.23 17.87
CA CYS A 306 -6.43 -2.13 18.68
C CYS A 306 -7.06 -3.52 18.84
N PHE A 307 -8.34 -3.59 19.21
CA PHE A 307 -9.04 -4.88 19.40
C PHE A 307 -9.29 -5.61 18.07
N MET A 308 -9.54 -4.88 16.97
CA MET A 308 -9.59 -5.48 15.63
C MET A 308 -8.23 -6.06 15.23
N GLY A 309 -7.13 -5.36 15.49
CA GLY A 309 -5.77 -5.83 15.25
C GLY A 309 -5.43 -7.08 16.05
N LEU A 310 -5.69 -7.07 17.36
CA LEU A 310 -5.53 -8.25 18.23
C LEU A 310 -6.34 -9.45 17.76
N ASN A 311 -7.58 -9.23 17.30
CA ASN A 311 -8.42 -10.30 16.76
C ASN A 311 -7.83 -10.91 15.47
N ASN A 312 -7.48 -10.05 14.52
CA ASN A 312 -7.09 -10.46 13.18
C ASN A 312 -5.72 -11.13 13.17
N CYS A 313 -4.83 -10.72 14.07
CA CYS A 313 -3.45 -11.18 14.14
C CYS A 313 -3.18 -12.24 15.22
N ALA A 314 -4.20 -12.71 15.97
CA ALA A 314 -4.04 -13.62 17.11
C ALA A 314 -3.19 -14.88 16.82
N ASP A 315 -3.25 -15.40 15.58
CA ASP A 315 -2.52 -16.61 15.15
C ASP A 315 -1.26 -16.30 14.32
N THR A 316 -0.83 -15.04 14.28
CA THR A 316 0.28 -14.54 13.44
C THR A 316 1.43 -14.03 14.31
N PRO A 317 2.68 -13.94 13.79
CA PRO A 317 3.79 -13.35 14.54
C PRO A 317 3.55 -11.86 14.90
N GLU A 318 2.64 -11.18 14.20
CA GLU A 318 2.28 -9.78 14.46
C GLU A 318 1.41 -9.58 15.71
N GLU A 319 0.85 -10.65 16.27
CA GLU A 319 0.10 -10.65 17.54
C GLU A 319 0.83 -9.83 18.63
N LEU A 320 2.14 -10.07 18.78
CA LEU A 320 2.94 -9.45 19.82
C LEU A 320 3.15 -7.95 19.59
N LYS A 321 3.21 -7.51 18.33
CA LYS A 321 3.30 -6.09 17.98
C LYS A 321 2.01 -5.37 18.38
N TRP A 322 0.85 -5.96 18.07
CA TRP A 322 -0.45 -5.44 18.48
C TRP A 322 -0.64 -5.42 19.99
N ALA A 323 -0.22 -6.47 20.70
CA ALA A 323 -0.28 -6.51 22.15
C ALA A 323 0.64 -5.44 22.77
N ALA A 324 1.90 -5.32 22.33
CA ALA A 324 2.82 -4.30 22.83
C ALA A 324 2.33 -2.87 22.55
N PHE A 325 1.78 -2.62 21.35
CA PHE A 325 1.16 -1.34 21.02
C PHE A 325 -0.02 -1.03 21.96
N THR A 326 -0.98 -1.95 22.07
CA THR A 326 -2.24 -1.74 22.80
C THR A 326 -2.01 -1.49 24.29
N TYR A 327 -1.13 -2.29 24.91
CA TYR A 327 -0.96 -2.27 26.37
C TYR A 327 0.17 -1.38 26.86
N LEU A 328 1.13 -1.00 26.00
CA LEU A 328 2.30 -0.19 26.42
C LEU A 328 2.41 1.12 25.65
N LYS A 329 2.42 1.08 24.31
CA LYS A 329 2.65 2.28 23.49
C LYS A 329 1.44 3.22 23.48
N LEU A 330 0.22 2.69 23.39
CA LEU A 330 -1.01 3.47 23.40
C LEU A 330 -1.21 4.27 24.69
N PRO A 331 -1.06 3.69 25.91
CA PRO A 331 -1.08 4.49 27.14
C PRO A 331 -0.05 5.63 27.15
N GLN A 332 1.15 5.40 26.62
CA GLN A 332 2.17 6.46 26.50
C GLN A 332 1.74 7.56 25.52
N ALA A 333 1.13 7.17 24.40
CA ALA A 333 0.58 8.08 23.40
C ALA A 333 -0.50 8.99 24.00
N LEU A 334 -1.49 8.41 24.70
CA LEU A 334 -2.55 9.17 25.35
C LEU A 334 -2.01 10.08 26.47
N ARG A 335 -0.98 9.63 27.21
CA ARG A 335 -0.31 10.47 28.20
C ARG A 335 0.40 11.67 27.56
N TYR A 336 1.02 11.48 26.40
CA TYR A 336 1.63 12.57 25.65
C TYR A 336 0.58 13.57 25.16
N MET A 337 -0.56 13.10 24.67
CA MET A 337 -1.71 13.94 24.32
C MET A 337 -2.22 14.75 25.53
N LYS A 338 -2.25 14.14 26.73
CA LYS A 338 -2.59 14.83 27.99
C LYS A 338 -1.65 15.98 28.31
N GLN A 339 -0.37 15.83 27.98
CA GLN A 339 0.64 16.87 28.21
C GLN A 339 0.53 18.02 27.20
N GLN A 340 0.14 17.74 25.96
CA GLN A 340 -0.04 18.75 24.93
C GLN A 340 -1.33 19.57 25.11
N SER A 341 -2.35 19.01 25.77
CA SER A 341 -3.68 19.61 25.94
C SER A 341 -4.09 19.74 27.42
N PRO A 342 -3.36 20.52 28.25
CA PRO A 342 -3.54 20.52 29.72
C PRO A 342 -4.91 21.05 30.20
N ASN A 343 -5.64 21.77 29.35
CA ASN A 343 -6.97 22.32 29.67
C ASN A 343 -8.13 21.37 29.32
N GLN A 344 -7.84 20.20 28.75
CA GLN A 344 -8.86 19.20 28.38
C GLN A 344 -8.86 18.06 29.38
N ASP A 345 -10.06 17.62 29.77
CA ASP A 345 -10.25 16.46 30.64
C ASP A 345 -10.19 15.16 29.82
N ILE A 346 -8.97 14.70 29.54
CA ILE A 346 -8.75 13.43 28.84
C ILE A 346 -9.35 12.24 29.61
N GLY A 347 -9.46 12.32 30.93
CA GLY A 347 -9.99 11.22 31.74
C GLY A 347 -11.46 10.97 31.42
N GLU A 348 -12.26 12.04 31.37
CA GLU A 348 -13.67 11.95 31.01
C GLU A 348 -13.89 11.57 29.54
N ASP A 349 -13.13 12.17 28.62
CA ASP A 349 -13.20 11.82 27.20
C ASP A 349 -12.85 10.34 26.94
N LEU A 350 -11.82 9.82 27.62
CA LEU A 350 -11.40 8.42 27.52
C LEU A 350 -12.42 7.48 28.17
N TYR A 351 -12.99 7.85 29.31
CA TYR A 351 -14.07 7.10 29.96
C TYR A 351 -15.29 6.97 29.04
N GLN A 352 -15.68 8.05 28.36
CA GLN A 352 -16.76 8.04 27.38
C GLN A 352 -16.40 7.18 26.16
N GLY A 353 -15.18 7.31 25.61
CA GLY A 353 -14.72 6.49 24.49
C GLY A 353 -14.69 4.99 24.79
N LEU A 354 -14.25 4.61 26.00
CA LEU A 354 -14.33 3.21 26.48
C LEU A 354 -15.77 2.75 26.65
N SER A 355 -16.65 3.63 27.14
CA SER A 355 -18.07 3.34 27.31
C SER A 355 -18.78 3.11 25.97
N GLU A 356 -18.37 3.82 24.92
CA GLU A 356 -18.82 3.61 23.55
C GLU A 356 -18.26 2.31 22.95
N LEU A 357 -16.98 2.00 23.19
CA LEU A 357 -16.36 0.75 22.76
C LEU A 357 -17.06 -0.47 23.37
N MET A 358 -17.50 -0.39 24.63
CA MET A 358 -18.22 -1.47 25.31
C MET A 358 -19.52 -1.88 24.61
N ASN A 359 -20.09 -1.03 23.76
CA ASN A 359 -21.24 -1.39 22.94
C ASN A 359 -20.88 -2.42 21.83
N SER A 360 -19.59 -2.58 21.53
CA SER A 360 -19.05 -3.55 20.57
C SER A 360 -18.78 -4.92 21.22
N VAL A 361 -19.74 -5.43 22.00
CA VAL A 361 -19.62 -6.67 22.79
C VAL A 361 -19.10 -7.87 21.98
N PRO A 362 -19.59 -8.16 20.75
CA PRO A 362 -19.11 -9.32 19.99
C PRO A 362 -17.62 -9.27 19.65
N LEU A 363 -17.07 -8.08 19.37
CA LEU A 363 -15.64 -7.91 19.10
C LEU A 363 -14.82 -8.22 20.35
N LEU A 364 -15.25 -7.66 21.49
CA LEU A 364 -14.56 -7.83 22.77
C LEU A 364 -14.58 -9.28 23.23
N ASP A 365 -15.75 -9.93 23.21
CA ASP A 365 -15.90 -11.34 23.57
C ASP A 365 -15.02 -12.24 22.70
N LEU A 366 -14.99 -11.99 21.38
CA LEU A 366 -14.23 -12.78 20.43
C LEU A 366 -12.72 -12.66 20.67
N VAL A 367 -12.20 -11.44 20.90
CA VAL A 367 -10.78 -11.23 21.23
C VAL A 367 -10.41 -11.94 22.54
N GLU A 368 -11.24 -11.79 23.57
CA GLU A 368 -10.96 -12.37 24.88
C GLU A 368 -11.00 -13.91 24.87
N ILE A 369 -11.89 -14.51 24.08
CA ILE A 369 -11.93 -15.96 23.85
C ILE A 369 -10.66 -16.43 23.11
N LYS A 370 -10.29 -15.75 22.01
CA LYS A 370 -9.11 -16.11 21.22
C LYS A 370 -7.83 -16.04 22.03
N LEU A 371 -7.62 -14.93 22.75
CA LEU A 371 -6.42 -14.70 23.54
C LEU A 371 -6.48 -15.34 24.94
N LYS A 372 -7.62 -15.95 25.31
CA LYS A 372 -7.87 -16.59 26.62
C LYS A 372 -7.49 -15.66 27.78
N CYS A 373 -7.98 -14.43 27.73
CA CYS A 373 -7.56 -13.34 28.60
C CYS A 373 -8.63 -12.25 28.68
N GLU A 374 -8.86 -11.66 29.85
CA GLU A 374 -9.76 -10.50 30.05
C GLU A 374 -9.13 -9.20 29.49
N CYS A 375 -8.94 -9.17 28.17
CA CYS A 375 -8.15 -8.20 27.43
C CYS A 375 -8.53 -6.74 27.72
N LEU A 376 -9.84 -6.43 27.82
CA LEU A 376 -10.29 -5.08 28.11
C LEU A 376 -10.00 -4.67 29.56
N LYS A 377 -10.13 -5.58 30.52
CA LYS A 377 -9.82 -5.30 31.93
C LYS A 377 -8.34 -5.01 32.15
N PHE A 378 -7.45 -5.75 31.49
CA PHE A 378 -6.01 -5.47 31.52
C PHE A 378 -5.69 -4.08 30.95
N LEU A 379 -6.35 -3.68 29.86
CA LEU A 379 -6.13 -2.37 29.24
C LEU A 379 -6.60 -1.24 30.15
N ILE A 380 -7.77 -1.37 30.76
CA ILE A 380 -8.29 -0.43 31.76
C ILE A 380 -7.31 -0.31 32.94
N GLY A 381 -6.72 -1.42 33.38
CA GLY A 381 -5.68 -1.43 34.41
C GLY A 381 -4.44 -0.62 34.02
N GLU A 382 -3.96 -0.76 32.78
CA GLU A 382 -2.82 0.03 32.29
C GLU A 382 -3.14 1.52 32.14
N PHE A 383 -4.38 1.89 31.76
CA PHE A 383 -4.80 3.30 31.77
C PHE A 383 -4.86 3.89 33.18
N SER A 384 -5.33 3.12 34.17
CA SER A 384 -5.30 3.54 35.58
C SER A 384 -3.86 3.72 36.09
N LYS A 385 -2.96 2.80 35.76
CA LYS A 385 -1.52 2.87 36.11
C LYS A 385 -0.80 4.08 35.50
N ASN A 386 -1.29 4.59 34.38
CA ASN A 386 -0.72 5.75 33.66
C ASN A 386 -1.41 7.09 33.98
N ASP A 387 -2.21 7.15 35.04
CA ASP A 387 -2.97 8.34 35.45
C ASP A 387 -3.89 8.89 34.34
N LEU A 388 -4.42 8.00 33.49
CA LEU A 388 -5.37 8.33 32.41
C LEU A 388 -6.83 8.17 32.86
N LEU A 389 -7.10 7.28 33.82
CA LEU A 389 -8.41 7.07 34.42
C LEU A 389 -8.31 7.14 35.94
N ASP A 390 -9.31 7.72 36.59
CA ASP A 390 -9.39 7.69 38.04
C ASP A 390 -9.84 6.31 38.57
N LYS A 391 -9.77 6.11 39.88
CA LYS A 391 -10.15 4.83 40.52
C LYS A 391 -11.65 4.53 40.41
N ALA A 392 -12.50 5.55 40.40
CA ALA A 392 -13.95 5.39 40.33
C ALA A 392 -14.38 4.96 38.93
N GLN A 393 -13.93 5.67 37.90
CA GLN A 393 -14.07 5.36 36.48
C GLN A 393 -13.54 3.94 36.18
N THR A 394 -12.35 3.61 36.67
CA THR A 394 -11.75 2.26 36.53
C THR A 394 -12.67 1.18 37.08
N GLN A 395 -13.18 1.34 38.31
CA GLN A 395 -14.05 0.36 38.94
C GLN A 395 -15.40 0.24 38.22
N GLN A 396 -15.97 1.36 37.76
CA GLN A 396 -17.23 1.36 37.01
C GLN A 396 -17.09 0.60 35.69
N LEU A 397 -16.03 0.85 34.92
CA LEU A 397 -15.76 0.16 33.65
C LEU A 397 -15.50 -1.35 33.86
N MET A 398 -14.72 -1.72 34.88
CA MET A 398 -14.48 -3.13 35.21
C MET A 398 -15.76 -3.88 35.63
N ASN A 399 -16.63 -3.22 36.42
CA ASN A 399 -17.91 -3.78 36.84
C ASN A 399 -18.86 -3.94 35.66
N ARG A 400 -18.98 -2.91 34.81
CA ARG A 400 -19.81 -2.94 33.60
C ARG A 400 -19.38 -4.08 32.67
N ARG A 401 -18.09 -4.20 32.37
CA ARG A 401 -17.59 -5.30 31.53
C ARG A 401 -17.89 -6.67 32.12
N SER A 402 -17.83 -6.82 33.45
CA SER A 402 -18.16 -8.08 34.13
C SER A 402 -19.65 -8.43 34.06
N ALA A 403 -20.54 -7.43 33.96
CA ALA A 403 -21.97 -7.63 33.80
C ALA A 403 -22.35 -7.97 32.34
N ASP A 404 -21.68 -7.33 31.37
CA ASP A 404 -21.96 -7.49 29.93
C ASP A 404 -21.35 -8.79 29.37
N CYS A 405 -20.33 -9.36 30.00
CA CYS A 405 -19.67 -10.58 29.55
C CYS A 405 -20.49 -11.84 29.92
N GLY A 406 -21.15 -12.45 28.93
CA GLY A 406 -21.99 -13.64 29.13
C GLY A 406 -21.22 -14.95 29.35
N THR A 407 -19.89 -14.97 29.17
CA THR A 407 -19.06 -16.18 29.22
C THR A 407 -17.90 -16.00 30.20
N LYS A 408 -17.74 -16.92 31.16
CA LYS A 408 -16.55 -16.92 32.03
C LYS A 408 -15.32 -17.32 31.22
N ILE A 409 -14.38 -16.39 31.05
CA ILE A 409 -13.12 -16.64 30.34
C ILE A 409 -12.11 -17.24 31.33
N GLU A 410 -11.65 -18.46 31.05
CA GLU A 410 -10.51 -19.05 31.76
C GLU A 410 -9.23 -18.35 31.33
N THR A 411 -8.72 -17.47 32.19
CA THR A 411 -7.53 -16.67 31.88
C THR A 411 -6.26 -17.52 31.90
N SER A 412 -5.56 -17.58 30.76
CA SER A 412 -4.27 -18.25 30.64
C SER A 412 -3.13 -17.35 31.12
N SER A 413 -2.28 -17.85 32.03
CA SER A 413 -1.07 -17.14 32.46
C SER A 413 -0.06 -16.90 31.33
N HIS A 414 -0.21 -17.61 30.20
CA HIS A 414 0.61 -17.52 29.00
C HIS A 414 0.01 -16.62 27.90
N ALA A 415 -1.14 -16.00 28.14
CA ALA A 415 -1.74 -15.08 27.16
C ALA A 415 -0.81 -13.90 26.85
N SER A 416 -0.77 -13.48 25.58
CA SER A 416 0.16 -12.44 25.12
C SER A 416 0.01 -11.10 25.87
N PRO A 417 -1.19 -10.57 26.19
CA PRO A 417 -1.31 -9.33 26.97
C PRO A 417 -0.62 -9.41 28.34
N ILE A 418 -0.81 -10.52 29.04
CA ILE A 418 -0.24 -10.73 30.39
C ILE A 418 1.28 -10.82 30.31
N GLN A 419 1.80 -11.54 29.31
CA GLN A 419 3.25 -11.67 29.12
C GLN A 419 3.89 -10.34 28.73
N ILE A 420 3.26 -9.54 27.87
CA ILE A 420 3.75 -8.19 27.51
C ILE A 420 3.85 -7.30 28.75
N ILE A 421 2.78 -7.20 29.56
CA ILE A 421 2.77 -6.36 30.77
C ILE A 421 3.79 -6.86 31.81
N ARG A 422 3.92 -8.18 31.99
CA ARG A 422 4.92 -8.75 32.91
C ARG A 422 6.35 -8.45 32.44
N ASN A 423 6.62 -8.60 31.14
CA ASN A 423 7.95 -8.39 30.58
C ASN A 423 8.35 -6.91 30.57
N GLU A 424 7.40 -5.97 30.50
CA GLU A 424 7.65 -4.54 30.71
C GLU A 424 8.40 -4.27 32.03
N GLN A 425 8.00 -4.94 33.11
CA GLN A 425 8.61 -4.80 34.43
C GLN A 425 9.99 -5.47 34.54
N GLN A 426 10.24 -6.50 33.72
CA GLN A 426 11.49 -7.25 33.72
C GLN A 426 12.56 -6.64 32.81
N LEU A 427 12.15 -5.95 31.74
CA LEU A 427 13.06 -5.38 30.74
C LEU A 427 14.16 -4.49 31.35
N PRO A 428 13.89 -3.55 32.28
CA PRO A 428 14.95 -2.76 32.93
C PRO A 428 15.96 -3.63 33.69
N LYS A 429 15.51 -4.72 34.33
CA LYS A 429 16.38 -5.65 35.05
C LYS A 429 17.26 -6.44 34.08
N ILE A 430 16.72 -6.85 32.93
CA ILE A 430 17.47 -7.54 31.87
C ILE A 430 18.55 -6.61 31.30
N ILE A 431 18.18 -5.38 30.90
CA ILE A 431 19.15 -4.40 30.36
C ILE A 431 20.24 -4.08 31.40
N LYS A 432 19.88 -3.89 32.67
CA LYS A 432 20.85 -3.68 33.75
C LYS A 432 21.72 -4.90 33.97
N GLY A 433 21.13 -6.10 33.90
CA GLY A 433 21.82 -7.38 33.93
C GLY A 433 22.94 -7.42 32.91
N LEU A 434 22.61 -7.24 31.62
CA LEU A 434 23.55 -7.19 30.50
C LEU A 434 24.59 -6.06 30.64
N SER A 435 24.20 -4.91 31.20
CA SER A 435 25.10 -3.77 31.40
C SER A 435 26.24 -4.04 32.38
N ASN A 436 25.98 -4.81 33.45
CA ASN A 436 26.99 -5.15 34.44
C ASN A 436 28.15 -5.97 33.85
N PHE A 437 27.96 -6.58 32.68
CA PHE A 437 28.97 -7.37 31.97
C PHE A 437 29.67 -6.58 30.85
N SER A 438 29.17 -5.39 30.51
CA SER A 438 29.69 -4.56 29.42
C SER A 438 30.88 -3.66 29.79
N HIS A 439 31.38 -3.76 31.03
CA HIS A 439 32.55 -3.02 31.54
C HIS A 439 33.87 -3.83 31.51
N LEU A 440 33.87 -5.02 30.91
CA LEU A 440 35.09 -5.79 30.69
C LEU A 440 35.86 -5.17 29.52
N ASP A 441 36.69 -4.17 29.83
CA ASP A 441 37.64 -3.57 28.88
C ASP A 441 38.62 -4.66 28.40
N PRO A 442 38.77 -4.88 27.08
CA PRO A 442 39.67 -5.92 26.54
C PRO A 442 41.17 -5.64 26.77
N GLY A 443 41.53 -4.58 27.48
CA GLY A 443 42.92 -4.14 27.71
C GLY A 443 43.32 -3.88 29.17
N LYS A 444 42.48 -4.16 30.16
CA LYS A 444 42.80 -3.94 31.59
C LYS A 444 42.40 -5.13 32.48
N GLU A 445 43.05 -6.27 32.29
CA GLU A 445 43.12 -7.34 33.30
C GLU A 445 44.48 -7.37 34.02
N SER A 446 45.20 -6.24 34.05
CA SER A 446 46.39 -6.08 34.89
C SER A 446 46.22 -4.91 35.84
N ALA A 447 45.31 -5.06 36.80
CA ALA A 447 45.37 -4.31 38.05
C ALA A 447 44.57 -5.05 39.13
N THR A 448 45.32 -5.77 39.97
CA THR A 448 45.02 -6.09 41.37
C THR A 448 43.74 -6.88 41.68
N LEU A 449 44.01 -8.15 41.96
CA LEU A 449 43.23 -9.20 42.60
C LEU A 449 42.73 -8.86 44.03
N ASP A 450 42.27 -7.64 44.32
CA ASP A 450 41.89 -7.22 45.68
C ASP A 450 40.61 -6.38 45.77
N ASN A 451 39.55 -6.73 45.03
CA ASN A 451 38.20 -6.23 45.35
C ASN A 451 37.18 -7.36 45.26
N ALA A 452 36.80 -7.85 46.43
CA ALA A 452 35.86 -8.94 46.68
C ALA A 452 34.39 -8.54 46.44
N ASP A 453 34.06 -8.13 45.21
CA ASP A 453 32.67 -8.02 44.71
C ASP A 453 32.52 -8.60 43.28
N ALA A 454 33.49 -9.40 42.82
CA ALA A 454 33.50 -10.05 41.52
C ALA A 454 32.77 -11.42 41.53
N SER A 455 31.43 -11.42 41.63
CA SER A 455 30.62 -12.65 41.58
C SER A 455 29.79 -12.80 40.29
N LYS A 456 30.23 -12.23 39.16
CA LYS A 456 29.50 -12.33 37.89
C LYS A 456 30.41 -12.73 36.75
N THR A 457 30.38 -14.02 36.41
CA THR A 457 31.24 -14.69 35.43
C THR A 457 30.62 -14.67 34.03
N PRO A 458 31.40 -14.91 32.95
CA PRO A 458 30.87 -15.15 31.60
C PRO A 458 29.80 -16.26 31.54
N SER A 459 29.81 -17.20 32.50
CA SER A 459 28.80 -18.25 32.65
C SER A 459 27.44 -17.72 33.09
N ASP A 460 27.39 -16.67 33.92
CA ASP A 460 26.14 -16.06 34.39
C ASP A 460 25.46 -15.27 33.26
N MET A 461 26.26 -14.60 32.45
CA MET A 461 25.80 -13.91 31.24
C MET A 461 25.26 -14.91 30.21
N MET A 462 25.95 -16.03 30.01
CA MET A 462 25.50 -17.10 29.12
C MET A 462 24.16 -17.67 29.60
N SER A 463 24.02 -17.90 30.91
CA SER A 463 22.77 -18.38 31.52
C SER A 463 21.62 -17.41 31.30
N LEU A 464 21.87 -16.10 31.40
CA LEU A 464 20.88 -15.06 31.11
C LEU A 464 20.47 -15.06 29.63
N LEU A 465 21.42 -15.16 28.70
CA LEU A 465 21.11 -15.20 27.27
C LEU A 465 20.32 -16.46 26.88
N CYS A 466 20.68 -17.63 27.43
CA CYS A 466 19.91 -18.86 27.23
C CYS A 466 18.46 -18.75 27.73
N LEU A 467 18.25 -18.07 28.86
CA LEU A 467 16.91 -17.82 29.39
C LEU A 467 16.11 -16.88 28.47
N LEU A 468 16.76 -15.88 27.86
CA LEU A 468 16.12 -14.99 26.89
C LEU A 468 15.73 -15.71 25.61
N THR A 469 16.55 -16.65 25.13
CA THR A 469 16.27 -17.42 23.91
C THR A 469 15.36 -18.63 24.15
N SER A 470 14.92 -18.87 25.38
CA SER A 470 14.04 -20.00 25.70
C SER A 470 12.60 -19.70 25.27
N GLY A 471 12.04 -20.57 24.40
CA GLY A 471 10.67 -20.44 23.90
C GLY A 471 10.45 -19.13 23.13
N ARG A 472 9.32 -18.46 23.38
CA ARG A 472 8.97 -17.15 22.77
C ARG A 472 9.44 -15.94 23.59
N ASN A 473 10.27 -16.15 24.62
CA ASN A 473 10.62 -15.09 25.57
C ASN A 473 11.34 -13.91 24.90
N LEU A 474 12.23 -14.20 23.93
CA LEU A 474 12.91 -13.18 23.15
C LEU A 474 11.90 -12.29 22.41
N ASP A 475 10.91 -12.88 21.74
CA ASP A 475 9.93 -12.12 20.96
C ASP A 475 9.09 -11.20 21.86
N PHE A 476 8.71 -11.67 23.06
CA PHE A 476 8.04 -10.82 24.05
C PHE A 476 8.92 -9.65 24.49
N ILE A 477 10.18 -9.92 24.82
CA ILE A 477 11.14 -8.88 25.24
C ILE A 477 11.37 -7.85 24.13
N LEU A 478 11.49 -8.30 22.87
CA LEU A 478 11.67 -7.42 21.72
C LEU A 478 10.42 -6.58 21.44
N ALA A 479 9.23 -7.18 21.49
CA ALA A 479 7.97 -6.46 21.33
C ALA A 479 7.83 -5.35 22.40
N VAL A 480 8.09 -5.67 23.66
CA VAL A 480 8.11 -4.69 24.77
C VAL A 480 9.18 -3.61 24.55
N ALA A 481 10.41 -4.00 24.19
CA ALA A 481 11.52 -3.07 24.03
C ALA A 481 11.27 -2.09 22.87
N SER A 482 10.66 -2.55 21.77
CA SER A 482 10.28 -1.70 20.65
C SER A 482 9.24 -0.65 21.07
N SER A 483 8.14 -1.09 21.70
CA SER A 483 7.02 -0.23 22.10
C SER A 483 7.32 0.73 23.26
N THR A 484 8.42 0.51 23.99
CA THR A 484 8.84 1.36 25.12
C THR A 484 10.08 2.22 24.81
N GLY A 485 10.53 2.24 23.55
CA GLY A 485 11.71 3.00 23.13
C GLY A 485 13.05 2.50 23.69
N LYS A 486 13.09 1.26 24.21
CA LYS A 486 14.27 0.65 24.86
C LYS A 486 15.02 -0.35 23.97
N LEU A 487 14.55 -0.56 22.74
CA LEU A 487 15.12 -1.52 21.80
C LEU A 487 16.57 -1.21 21.43
N LEU A 488 16.89 0.04 21.12
CA LEU A 488 18.27 0.49 20.90
C LEU A 488 19.15 0.18 22.11
N GLY A 489 18.67 0.49 23.32
CA GLY A 489 19.39 0.21 24.55
C GLY A 489 19.69 -1.28 24.76
N LEU A 490 18.75 -2.17 24.42
CA LEU A 490 18.96 -3.62 24.46
C LEU A 490 19.96 -4.08 23.37
N ALA A 491 19.77 -3.63 22.13
CA ALA A 491 20.62 -3.99 21.00
C ALA A 491 22.07 -3.56 21.21
N SER A 492 22.33 -2.33 21.69
CA SER A 492 23.67 -1.85 22.02
C SER A 492 24.38 -2.74 23.05
N LYS A 493 23.66 -3.29 24.03
CA LYS A 493 24.27 -4.22 25.02
C LYS A 493 24.63 -5.56 24.39
N LEU A 494 23.78 -6.08 23.49
CA LEU A 494 24.08 -7.29 22.73
C LEU A 494 25.29 -7.10 21.82
N VAL A 495 25.43 -5.94 21.16
CA VAL A 495 26.61 -5.60 20.35
C VAL A 495 27.88 -5.63 21.20
N LYS A 496 27.87 -5.03 22.40
CA LYS A 496 29.03 -5.07 23.31
C LYS A 496 29.41 -6.48 23.73
N ILE A 497 28.43 -7.33 24.00
CA ILE A 497 28.66 -8.74 24.35
C ILE A 497 29.26 -9.49 23.16
N ASN A 498 28.74 -9.26 21.95
CA ASN A 498 29.25 -9.86 20.74
C ASN A 498 30.71 -9.43 20.45
N GLU A 499 31.01 -8.14 20.63
CA GLU A 499 32.37 -7.60 20.52
C GLU A 499 33.33 -8.21 21.53
N PHE A 500 32.90 -8.40 22.78
CA PHE A 500 33.69 -9.05 23.81
C PHE A 500 33.96 -10.53 23.48
N ALA A 501 33.01 -11.21 22.86
CA ALA A 501 33.07 -12.64 22.56
C ALA A 501 33.73 -12.99 21.21
N LYS A 502 34.11 -11.99 20.39
CA LYS A 502 34.57 -12.18 19.01
C LYS A 502 35.83 -13.04 18.84
N GLN A 503 36.72 -13.03 19.83
CA GLN A 503 37.98 -13.80 19.85
C GLN A 503 38.27 -14.33 21.25
N THR A 504 38.86 -15.53 21.35
CA THR A 504 39.30 -16.09 22.63
C THR A 504 40.65 -15.48 23.03
N GLN A 505 40.77 -15.06 24.29
CA GLN A 505 41.97 -14.39 24.82
C GLN A 505 42.93 -15.38 25.51
N GLY A 506 43.26 -16.49 24.84
CA GLY A 506 44.15 -17.52 25.38
C GLY A 506 43.55 -18.42 26.47
N GLU A 507 42.26 -18.26 26.77
CA GLU A 507 41.49 -19.15 27.64
C GLU A 507 41.41 -20.56 27.04
N MET A 508 41.53 -21.61 27.86
CA MET A 508 41.38 -23.01 27.44
C MET A 508 40.23 -23.72 28.17
N GLY A 509 39.67 -24.76 27.55
CA GLY A 509 38.63 -25.59 28.15
C GLY A 509 37.25 -24.93 28.20
N LYS A 510 36.56 -25.06 29.33
CA LYS A 510 35.14 -24.62 29.48
C LYS A 510 34.93 -23.12 29.25
N MET A 511 35.87 -22.27 29.64
CA MET A 511 35.75 -20.82 29.47
C MET A 511 35.78 -20.40 28.00
N ALA A 512 36.65 -21.02 27.19
CA ALA A 512 36.67 -20.81 25.75
C ALA A 512 35.35 -21.21 25.09
N GLN A 513 34.76 -22.34 25.51
CA GLN A 513 33.45 -22.79 25.03
C GLN A 513 32.33 -21.82 25.41
N THR A 514 32.31 -21.32 26.65
CA THR A 514 31.33 -20.30 27.08
C THR A 514 31.44 -19.04 26.23
N ARG A 515 32.65 -18.57 25.92
CA ARG A 515 32.86 -17.38 25.08
C ARG A 515 32.37 -17.59 23.65
N ILE A 516 32.62 -18.76 23.06
CA ILE A 516 32.10 -19.12 21.74
C ILE A 516 30.57 -19.06 21.71
N MET A 517 29.92 -19.69 22.69
CA MET A 517 28.45 -19.70 22.73
C MET A 517 27.85 -18.31 23.00
N LEU A 518 28.54 -17.47 23.79
CA LEU A 518 28.15 -16.07 23.98
C LEU A 518 28.18 -15.29 22.66
N PHE A 519 29.21 -15.52 21.83
CA PHE A 519 29.28 -14.92 20.50
C PHE A 519 28.09 -15.39 19.65
N ASP A 520 27.87 -16.69 19.54
CA ASP A 520 26.83 -17.26 18.68
C ASP A 520 25.42 -16.77 19.05
N ILE A 521 25.05 -16.84 20.33
CA ILE A 521 23.71 -16.43 20.78
C ILE A 521 23.52 -14.92 20.60
N SER A 522 24.49 -14.11 21.02
CA SER A 522 24.38 -12.64 20.85
C SER A 522 24.33 -12.24 19.37
N PHE A 523 25.10 -12.92 18.52
CA PHE A 523 25.10 -12.70 17.07
C PHE A 523 23.75 -13.04 16.44
N LEU A 524 23.19 -14.20 16.79
CA LEU A 524 21.87 -14.64 16.31
C LEU A 524 20.75 -13.69 16.75
N MET A 525 20.77 -13.25 18.02
CA MET A 525 19.80 -12.27 18.52
C MET A 525 19.89 -10.94 17.76
N LEU A 526 21.10 -10.48 17.45
CA LEU A 526 21.31 -9.24 16.68
C LEU A 526 20.85 -9.38 15.22
N CYS A 527 21.06 -10.55 14.59
CA CYS A 527 20.49 -10.87 13.28
C CYS A 527 18.96 -10.78 13.31
N HIS A 528 18.32 -11.44 14.28
CA HIS A 528 16.86 -11.42 14.44
C HIS A 528 16.32 -9.99 14.63
N ILE A 529 16.94 -9.21 15.53
CA ILE A 529 16.56 -7.80 15.75
C ILE A 529 16.65 -7.00 14.44
N SER A 530 17.75 -7.16 13.69
CA SER A 530 17.97 -6.41 12.45
C SER A 530 17.02 -6.84 11.32
N GLN A 531 16.62 -8.11 11.29
CA GLN A 531 15.67 -8.63 10.30
C GLN A 531 14.23 -8.17 10.58
N VAL A 532 13.83 -8.15 11.86
CA VAL A 532 12.46 -7.81 12.25
C VAL A 532 12.22 -6.30 12.33
N TYR A 533 13.21 -5.53 12.76
CA TYR A 533 13.06 -4.10 13.05
C TYR A 533 13.99 -3.18 12.24
N GLY A 534 14.81 -3.73 11.35
CA GLY A 534 15.73 -2.96 10.51
C GLY A 534 17.12 -2.77 11.12
N LEU A 535 18.11 -2.58 10.25
CA LEU A 535 19.50 -2.36 10.63
C LEU A 535 19.73 -0.94 11.21
N GLU A 536 18.84 -0.01 10.90
CA GLU A 536 18.82 1.36 11.41
C GLU A 536 18.69 1.46 12.93
N ILE A 537 18.35 0.39 13.65
CA ILE A 537 18.40 0.40 15.11
C ILE A 537 19.83 0.33 15.63
N ILE A 538 20.74 -0.29 14.88
CA ILE A 538 22.12 -0.54 15.34
C ILE A 538 23.11 0.41 14.65
N ALA A 539 22.96 0.60 13.35
CA ALA A 539 23.92 1.32 12.50
C ALA A 539 24.12 2.83 12.79
N PRO A 540 23.11 3.64 13.18
CA PRO A 540 23.29 5.08 13.31
C PRO A 540 23.91 5.51 14.64
N SER A 541 24.15 4.59 15.58
CA SER A 541 24.81 4.94 16.83
C SER A 541 26.33 5.08 16.61
N PRO A 542 26.93 6.27 16.79
CA PRO A 542 28.36 6.49 16.56
C PRO A 542 29.26 5.68 17.50
N GLU A 543 28.73 5.17 18.61
CA GLU A 543 29.46 4.28 19.52
C GLU A 543 29.60 2.84 19.00
N TYR A 544 28.76 2.42 18.05
CA TYR A 544 28.61 1.02 17.64
C TYR A 544 28.68 0.80 16.13
N SER A 545 28.71 1.88 15.34
CA SER A 545 28.90 1.84 13.88
C SER A 545 30.16 1.07 13.48
N ASP A 546 31.19 1.14 14.34
CA ASP A 546 32.48 0.50 14.09
C ASP A 546 32.55 -0.97 14.56
N SER A 547 31.46 -1.50 15.12
CA SER A 547 31.42 -2.91 15.58
C SER A 547 31.51 -3.90 14.42
N PHE A 548 32.08 -5.07 14.69
CA PHE A 548 32.11 -6.22 13.81
C PHE A 548 30.71 -6.54 13.28
N PHE A 549 29.70 -6.62 14.16
CA PHE A 549 28.33 -6.93 13.76
C PHE A 549 27.78 -5.88 12.79
N ALA A 550 27.93 -4.58 13.08
CA ALA A 550 27.43 -3.52 12.21
C ALA A 550 28.05 -3.58 10.79
N HIS A 551 29.37 -3.76 10.72
CA HIS A 551 30.08 -3.95 9.44
C HIS A 551 29.62 -5.20 8.70
N TRP A 552 29.51 -6.33 9.41
CA TRP A 552 29.09 -7.59 8.83
C TRP A 552 27.64 -7.51 8.34
N ALA A 553 26.71 -7.00 9.14
CA ALA A 553 25.30 -6.93 8.82
C ALA A 553 25.04 -6.00 7.62
N THR A 554 25.70 -4.83 7.58
CA THR A 554 25.62 -3.89 6.45
C THR A 554 26.02 -4.56 5.13
N ARG A 555 26.98 -5.50 5.16
CA ARG A 555 27.50 -6.14 3.95
C ARG A 555 26.85 -7.47 3.61
N CYS A 556 26.44 -8.24 4.62
CA CYS A 556 26.10 -9.66 4.48
C CYS A 556 24.65 -10.00 4.85
N LEU A 557 24.01 -9.27 5.76
CA LEU A 557 22.67 -9.61 6.27
C LEU A 557 21.59 -9.09 5.29
N PRO A 558 20.74 -9.96 4.71
CA PRO A 558 19.56 -9.52 3.98
C PRO A 558 18.49 -9.02 4.95
N GLU A 559 17.92 -7.84 4.66
CA GLU A 559 16.72 -7.36 5.33
C GLU A 559 15.49 -8.08 4.78
N ASP A 560 14.41 -8.14 5.55
CA ASP A 560 13.20 -8.82 5.10
C ASP A 560 12.67 -8.22 3.79
N GLY A 561 12.42 -9.08 2.80
CA GLY A 561 12.04 -8.67 1.44
C GLY A 561 13.12 -8.03 0.56
N LYS A 562 14.39 -7.86 1.02
CA LYS A 562 15.48 -7.24 0.24
C LYS A 562 16.64 -8.20 -0.03
N TYR A 563 17.19 -8.13 -1.25
CA TYR A 563 18.37 -8.90 -1.67
C TYR A 563 19.60 -7.99 -1.73
N LYS A 564 20.74 -8.44 -1.19
CA LYS A 564 22.02 -7.72 -1.36
C LYS A 564 22.74 -8.21 -2.61
N CYS A 565 23.32 -7.26 -3.36
CA CYS A 565 24.08 -7.52 -4.57
C CYS A 565 25.33 -8.37 -4.28
N ILE A 566 25.54 -9.40 -5.12
CA ILE A 566 26.65 -10.35 -4.99
C ILE A 566 28.01 -9.68 -5.24
N ASP A 567 28.05 -8.56 -5.96
CA ASP A 567 29.30 -7.94 -6.38
C ASP A 567 29.95 -7.05 -5.30
N ASN A 568 29.26 -6.74 -4.20
CA ASN A 568 29.80 -5.94 -3.09
C ASN A 568 30.68 -6.74 -2.11
N PHE A 569 30.98 -8.00 -2.41
CA PHE A 569 31.68 -8.92 -1.54
C PHE A 569 33.21 -8.72 -1.56
N THR A 570 33.82 -8.56 -0.39
CA THR A 570 35.28 -8.64 -0.23
C THR A 570 35.77 -10.05 -0.58
N PRO A 571 36.97 -10.21 -1.18
CA PRO A 571 37.54 -11.51 -1.51
C PRO A 571 37.64 -12.39 -0.25
N THR A 572 37.11 -13.60 -0.35
CA THR A 572 37.19 -14.62 0.70
C THR A 572 38.58 -15.24 0.71
N ASP A 573 39.14 -15.55 1.88
CA ASP A 573 40.42 -16.27 1.96
C ASP A 573 40.19 -17.74 1.62
N GLN A 574 40.53 -18.13 0.39
CA GLN A 574 40.27 -19.46 -0.14
C GLN A 574 40.90 -20.57 0.71
N GLY A 575 42.07 -20.33 1.32
CA GLY A 575 42.72 -21.31 2.19
C GLY A 575 41.92 -21.57 3.47
N LYS A 576 41.29 -20.54 4.03
CA LYS A 576 40.39 -20.68 5.19
C LYS A 576 39.07 -21.34 4.81
N VAL A 577 38.54 -21.04 3.63
CA VAL A 577 37.32 -21.67 3.10
C VAL A 577 37.53 -23.17 2.91
N ASP A 578 38.64 -23.58 2.30
CA ASP A 578 38.94 -24.99 2.03
C ASP A 578 39.15 -25.78 3.33
N LEU A 579 39.84 -25.20 4.33
CA LEU A 579 39.97 -25.78 5.67
C LEU A 579 38.61 -25.98 6.35
N LEU A 580 37.72 -25.00 6.24
CA LEU A 580 36.38 -25.07 6.82
C LEU A 580 35.48 -26.10 6.11
N ILE A 581 35.54 -26.18 4.77
CA ILE A 581 34.84 -27.20 3.99
C ILE A 581 35.32 -28.60 4.38
N GLN A 582 36.64 -28.79 4.52
CA GLN A 582 37.22 -30.06 4.94
C GLN A 582 36.73 -30.47 6.34
N HIS A 583 36.57 -29.52 7.26
CA HIS A 583 36.01 -29.78 8.59
C HIS A 583 34.52 -30.15 8.55
N LEU A 584 33.70 -29.45 7.76
CA LEU A 584 32.27 -29.77 7.60
C LEU A 584 32.07 -31.16 7.00
N ILE A 585 32.90 -31.57 6.04
CA ILE A 585 32.88 -32.91 5.45
C ILE A 585 33.30 -33.99 6.45
N SER A 586 34.23 -33.65 7.36
CA SER A 586 34.74 -34.59 8.37
C SER A 586 33.79 -34.87 9.55
N GLY A 587 32.69 -34.12 9.68
CA GLY A 587 31.71 -34.30 10.75
C GLY A 587 32.19 -33.88 12.14
N VAL A 588 33.32 -33.16 12.23
CA VAL A 588 33.85 -32.64 13.50
C VAL A 588 32.99 -31.45 13.95
N ASP A 589 32.52 -31.49 15.21
CA ASP A 589 31.82 -30.37 15.85
C ASP A 589 32.66 -29.09 15.72
N VAL A 590 32.10 -28.06 15.09
CA VAL A 590 32.75 -26.75 14.94
C VAL A 590 33.14 -26.16 16.31
N ASN A 591 32.37 -26.50 17.35
CA ASN A 591 32.59 -26.13 18.76
C ASN A 591 33.82 -26.80 19.42
N LYS A 592 34.40 -27.82 18.79
CA LYS A 592 35.62 -28.51 19.26
C LYS A 592 36.88 -28.05 18.53
N LEU A 593 36.74 -27.26 17.47
CA LEU A 593 37.87 -26.65 16.82
C LEU A 593 38.40 -25.56 17.77
N ASN A 594 39.73 -25.48 17.90
CA ASN A 594 40.46 -24.40 18.56
C ASN A 594 40.32 -23.08 17.74
N ILE A 595 39.10 -22.72 17.36
CA ILE A 595 38.78 -21.51 16.61
C ILE A 595 38.87 -20.37 17.59
N THR A 596 40.03 -19.73 17.58
CA THR A 596 40.35 -18.57 18.40
C THR A 596 39.63 -17.30 17.94
N ARG A 597 38.98 -17.31 16.75
CA ARG A 597 38.39 -16.12 16.12
C ARG A 597 37.07 -16.40 15.37
N MET A 598 35.93 -16.27 16.05
CA MET A 598 34.60 -16.52 15.47
C MET A 598 34.20 -15.47 14.42
N ASN A 599 34.70 -14.23 14.56
CA ASN A 599 34.51 -13.18 13.57
C ASN A 599 35.07 -13.55 12.18
N GLU A 600 36.17 -14.30 12.11
CA GLU A 600 36.75 -14.76 10.85
C GLU A 600 35.88 -15.84 10.18
N TYR A 601 35.16 -16.66 10.96
CA TYR A 601 34.22 -17.65 10.42
C TYR A 601 33.04 -16.97 9.73
N CYS A 602 32.42 -15.98 10.39
CA CYS A 602 31.30 -15.21 9.83
C CYS A 602 31.66 -14.42 8.55
N LEU A 603 32.93 -14.01 8.39
CA LEU A 603 33.42 -13.34 7.18
C LEU A 603 33.61 -14.30 6.00
N ASN A 604 33.97 -15.56 6.27
CA ASN A 604 34.31 -16.56 5.26
C ASN A 604 33.15 -17.53 4.95
N PHE A 605 32.21 -17.75 5.88
CA PHE A 605 31.07 -18.67 5.74
C PHE A 605 29.74 -17.92 5.86
N ARG A 606 29.36 -17.20 4.81
CA ARG A 606 28.24 -16.23 4.82
C ARG A 606 26.83 -16.85 4.66
N TRP A 607 26.73 -18.14 4.35
CA TRP A 607 25.47 -18.83 4.00
C TRP A 607 24.73 -19.48 5.18
N LEU A 608 25.36 -19.66 6.35
CA LEU A 608 24.81 -20.52 7.40
C LEU A 608 23.63 -19.92 8.18
N TYR A 609 23.49 -18.59 8.16
CA TYR A 609 22.55 -17.86 9.04
C TYR A 609 21.27 -17.38 8.34
N LYS A 610 20.90 -18.03 7.23
CA LYS A 610 19.76 -17.60 6.38
C LYS A 610 18.37 -18.02 6.91
N ARG A 611 18.30 -18.71 8.04
CA ARG A 611 17.04 -19.12 8.69
C ARG A 611 17.22 -19.22 10.20
N PHE A 612 16.80 -18.17 10.89
CA PHE A 612 16.07 -18.30 12.15
C PHE A 612 14.72 -17.63 11.95
#